data_AF-A0A958P9S6-F1
#
_entry.id   AF-A0A958P9S6-F1
#
_cell.length_a   1.000
_cell.length_b   1.000
_cell.length_c   1.000
_cell.angle_alpha   90.00
_cell.angle_beta   90.00
_cell.angle_gamma   90.00
#
_symmetry.space_group_name_H-M   'P 1'
#
loop_
_entity.id
_entity.type
_entity.pdbx_description
1 polymer ?
#
loop_
_entity_poly.entity_id
_entity_poly.type
_entity_poly.pdbx_seq_one_letter_code
_entity_poly.pdbx_strand_id
1 'polypeptide(L)'
;MISYEVYKFIHVLSVFLIIFSLGGLIIHVVNGGDKIHPARKILASIHGTGALFALIAGFGLLARLGRSVVEPWVLAKVTIWIIFSMYSLILFKTKKQAKVHVIIVVALSCVAIFMAQQKPMF
;
A
#
# COMPACT_ATOMS: atom_id res chain seq x y z
N MET A 1 14.45 -4.17 22.33
CA MET A 1 13.44 -4.67 21.37
C MET A 1 12.54 -3.52 20.93
N ILE A 2 12.24 -3.37 19.63
CA ILE A 2 11.33 -2.31 19.12
C ILE A 2 9.88 -2.60 19.58
N SER A 3 9.17 -1.60 20.11
CA SER A 3 7.81 -1.77 20.67
C SER A 3 6.73 -1.99 19.60
N TYR A 4 5.59 -2.54 20.02
CA TYR A 4 4.42 -2.69 19.15
C TYR A 4 3.95 -1.35 18.57
N GLU A 5 3.94 -0.28 19.38
CA GLU A 5 3.50 1.05 18.94
C GLU A 5 4.40 1.63 17.85
N VAL A 6 5.72 1.40 17.92
CA VAL A 6 6.65 1.84 16.86
C VAL A 6 6.36 1.10 15.55
N TYR A 7 6.15 -0.22 15.57
CA TYR A 7 5.77 -0.94 14.37
C TYR A 7 4.41 -0.47 13.83
N LYS A 8 3.44 -0.21 14.71
CA LYS A 8 2.12 0.30 14.31
C LYS A 8 2.23 1.66 13.63
N PHE A 9 3.03 2.57 14.20
CA PHE A 9 3.31 3.87 13.62
C PHE A 9 3.95 3.75 12.23
N ILE A 10 5.03 2.97 12.10
CA ILE A 10 5.71 2.77 10.81
C ILE A 10 4.77 2.15 9.79
N HIS A 11 3.95 1.17 10.18
CA HIS A 11 3.01 0.52 9.28
C HIS A 11 1.93 1.52 8.78
N VAL A 12 1.39 2.35 9.65
CA VAL A 12 0.43 3.39 9.23
C VAL A 12 1.09 4.43 8.32
N LEU A 13 2.26 4.93 8.68
CA LEU A 13 3.05 5.84 7.84
C LEU A 13 3.31 5.25 6.45
N SER A 14 3.65 3.97 6.39
CA SER A 14 3.94 3.29 5.14
C SER A 14 2.74 3.22 4.19
N VAL A 15 1.53 3.03 4.72
CA VAL A 15 0.28 3.06 3.95
C VAL A 15 0.06 4.47 3.37
N PHE A 16 0.32 5.52 4.14
CA PHE A 16 0.24 6.91 3.64
C PHE A 16 1.22 7.16 2.49
N LEU A 17 2.47 6.69 2.59
CA LEU A 17 3.47 6.83 1.51
C LEU A 17 3.03 6.13 0.22
N ILE A 18 2.48 4.92 0.34
CA ILE A 18 1.94 4.14 -0.80
C ILE A 18 0.78 4.89 -1.46
N ILE A 19 -0.22 5.33 -0.68
CA ILE A 19 -1.41 6.00 -1.20
C ILE A 19 -1.04 7.37 -1.80
N PHE A 20 -0.18 8.14 -1.13
CA PHE A 20 0.27 9.44 -1.60
C PHE A 20 0.97 9.33 -2.96
N SER A 21 1.92 8.38 -3.09
CA SER A 21 2.64 8.17 -4.34
C SER A 21 1.71 7.69 -5.46
N LEU A 22 0.77 6.78 -5.17
CA LEU A 22 -0.23 6.34 -6.15
C LEU A 22 -1.18 7.47 -6.56
N GLY A 23 -1.62 8.31 -5.62
CA GLY A 23 -2.45 9.47 -5.91
C GLY A 23 -1.78 10.43 -6.89
N GLY A 24 -0.50 10.76 -6.63
CA GLY A 24 0.30 11.58 -7.54
C GLY A 24 0.44 10.96 -8.94
N LEU A 25 0.71 9.65 -9.02
CA LEU A 25 0.82 8.95 -10.30
C LEU A 25 -0.52 8.89 -11.05
N ILE A 26 -1.63 8.66 -10.35
CA ILE A 26 -2.96 8.59 -10.95
C ILE A 26 -3.35 9.94 -11.55
N ILE A 27 -3.19 11.05 -10.81
CA ILE A 27 -3.51 12.38 -11.32
C ILE A 27 -2.65 12.72 -12.54
N HIS A 28 -1.37 12.37 -12.51
CA HIS A 28 -0.48 12.52 -13.66
C HIS A 28 -1.00 11.76 -14.88
N VAL A 29 -1.36 10.49 -14.74
CA VAL A 29 -1.90 9.66 -15.83
C VAL A 29 -3.27 10.14 -16.32
N VAL A 30 -4.15 10.59 -15.41
CA VAL A 30 -5.47 11.16 -15.75
C VAL A 30 -5.33 12.40 -16.63
N ASN A 31 -4.29 13.20 -16.41
CA ASN A 31 -3.98 14.40 -17.20
C ASN A 31 -3.18 14.08 -18.49
N GLY A 32 -3.13 12.82 -18.91
CA GLY A 32 -2.43 12.39 -20.13
C GLY A 32 -0.93 12.18 -19.95
N GLY A 33 -0.43 12.17 -18.71
CA GLY A 33 0.97 12.01 -18.39
C GLY A 33 1.52 10.61 -18.70
N ASP A 34 2.78 10.59 -19.14
CA ASP A 34 3.50 9.36 -19.49
C ASP A 34 4.44 8.89 -18.37
N LYS A 35 4.99 7.68 -18.54
CA LYS A 35 5.94 7.08 -17.57
C LYS A 35 7.19 7.93 -17.36
N ILE A 36 7.60 8.71 -18.36
CA ILE A 36 8.74 9.62 -18.26
C ILE A 36 8.21 10.98 -17.83
N HIS A 37 8.49 11.37 -16.58
CA HIS A 37 8.11 12.67 -16.02
C HIS A 37 9.09 13.08 -14.90
N PRO A 38 9.19 14.38 -14.57
CA PRO A 38 10.19 14.87 -13.59
C PRO A 38 10.05 14.23 -12.21
N ALA A 39 8.81 14.03 -11.74
CA ALA A 39 8.52 13.45 -10.44
C ALA A 39 8.63 11.91 -10.40
N ARG A 40 9.01 11.24 -11.49
CA ARG A 40 9.01 9.76 -11.57
C ARG A 40 9.88 9.13 -10.49
N LYS A 41 11.11 9.62 -10.34
CA LYS A 41 12.08 9.06 -9.40
C LYS A 41 11.60 9.22 -7.96
N ILE A 42 11.17 10.42 -7.58
CA ILE A 42 10.72 10.70 -6.21
C ILE A 42 9.46 9.90 -5.85
N LEU A 43 8.45 9.83 -6.75
CA LEU A 43 7.24 9.05 -6.49
C LEU A 43 7.53 7.54 -6.43
N ALA A 44 8.41 7.04 -7.29
CA ALA A 44 8.82 5.62 -7.25
C ALA A 44 9.58 5.28 -5.96
N SER A 45 10.47 6.17 -5.50
CA SER A 45 11.18 6.01 -4.23
C SER A 45 10.22 6.04 -3.04
N ILE A 46 9.32 7.01 -2.96
CA ILE A 46 8.31 7.09 -1.90
C ILE A 46 7.45 5.82 -1.88
N HIS A 47 7.01 5.36 -3.06
CA HIS A 47 6.21 4.14 -3.18
C HIS A 47 6.97 2.91 -2.71
N GLY A 48 8.20 2.71 -3.19
CA GLY A 48 9.04 1.57 -2.81
C GLY A 48 9.40 1.56 -1.33
N THR A 49 9.75 2.72 -0.76
CA THR A 49 10.01 2.87 0.69
C THR A 49 8.75 2.57 1.49
N GLY A 50 7.59 3.08 1.07
CA GLY A 50 6.31 2.73 1.68
C GLY A 50 6.03 1.24 1.64
N ALA A 51 6.19 0.59 0.48
CA ALA A 51 5.99 -0.85 0.33
C ALA A 51 6.93 -1.66 1.25
N LEU A 52 8.22 -1.29 1.32
CA LEU A 52 9.20 -1.95 2.18
C LEU A 52 8.90 -1.76 3.67
N PHE A 53 8.54 -0.54 4.08
CA PHE A 53 8.21 -0.25 5.48
C PHE A 53 6.92 -0.96 5.90
N ALA A 54 5.93 -1.05 5.01
CA ALA A 54 4.70 -1.80 5.26
C ALA A 54 5.00 -3.27 5.52
N LEU A 55 5.91 -3.86 4.75
CA LEU A 55 6.35 -5.25 4.92
C LEU A 55 7.06 -5.45 6.27
N ILE A 56 8.14 -4.69 6.53
CA ILE A 56 8.95 -4.85 7.75
C ILE A 56 8.09 -4.60 8.99
N ALA A 57 7.30 -3.53 8.99
CA ALA A 57 6.45 -3.19 10.13
C ALA A 57 5.26 -4.13 10.28
N GLY A 58 4.69 -4.64 9.18
CA GLY A 58 3.61 -5.61 9.21
C GLY A 58 4.03 -6.93 9.85
N PHE A 59 5.18 -7.47 9.45
CA PHE A 59 5.75 -8.66 10.08
C PHE A 59 6.22 -8.41 11.52
N GLY A 60 6.75 -7.21 11.80
CA GLY A 60 7.06 -6.78 13.16
C GLY A 60 5.83 -6.77 14.08
N LEU A 61 4.68 -6.30 13.58
CA LEU A 61 3.40 -6.34 14.29
C LEU A 61 2.95 -7.79 14.55
N LEU A 62 3.05 -8.69 13.56
CA LEU A 62 2.70 -10.10 13.73
C LEU A 62 3.55 -10.77 14.82
N ALA A 63 4.86 -10.54 14.80
CA ALA A 63 5.77 -11.06 15.82
C ALA A 63 5.42 -10.56 17.22
N ARG A 64 4.99 -9.30 17.36
CA ARG A 64 4.54 -8.73 18.65
C ARG A 64 3.20 -9.25 19.12
N LEU A 65 2.33 -9.65 18.19
CA LEU A 65 1.04 -10.25 18.49
C LEU A 65 1.13 -11.76 18.72
N GLY A 66 2.29 -12.39 18.47
CA GLY A 66 2.44 -13.85 18.53
C GLY A 66 1.60 -14.59 17.49
N ARG A 67 1.32 -13.95 16.35
CA ARG A 67 0.44 -14.47 15.29
C ARG A 67 1.22 -15.03 14.12
N SER A 68 0.65 -16.02 13.45
CA SER A 68 1.28 -16.70 12.33
C SER A 68 0.93 -16.05 10.99
N VAL A 69 1.88 -16.07 10.04
CA VAL A 69 1.65 -15.56 8.68
C VAL A 69 0.62 -16.37 7.90
N VAL A 70 0.44 -17.66 8.26
CA VAL A 70 -0.50 -18.55 7.56
C VAL A 70 -1.96 -18.33 7.97
N GLU A 71 -2.22 -17.49 8.98
CA GLU A 71 -3.58 -17.14 9.36
C GLU A 71 -4.30 -16.48 8.17
N PRO A 72 -5.54 -16.89 7.82
CA PRO A 72 -6.21 -16.42 6.60
C PRO A 72 -6.31 -14.89 6.48
N TRP A 73 -6.55 -14.19 7.60
CA TRP A 73 -6.64 -12.73 7.61
C TRP A 73 -5.30 -12.03 7.36
N VAL A 74 -4.18 -12.69 7.72
CA VAL A 74 -2.83 -12.19 7.44
C VAL A 74 -2.52 -12.37 5.96
N LEU A 75 -2.80 -13.55 5.41
CA LEU A 75 -2.63 -13.82 3.98
C LEU A 75 -3.42 -12.83 3.11
N ALA A 76 -4.65 -12.52 3.50
CA ALA A 76 -5.45 -11.51 2.81
C ALA A 76 -4.82 -10.10 2.86
N LYS A 77 -4.28 -9.67 4.01
CA LYS A 77 -3.55 -8.39 4.12
C LYS A 77 -2.27 -8.36 3.30
N VAL A 78 -1.51 -9.45 3.30
CA VAL A 78 -0.30 -9.58 2.47
C VAL A 78 -0.67 -9.51 0.99
N THR A 79 -1.77 -10.15 0.59
CA THR A 79 -2.28 -10.10 -0.79
C THR A 79 -2.63 -8.67 -1.20
N ILE A 80 -3.36 -7.93 -0.35
CA ILE A 80 -3.69 -6.52 -0.59
C ILE A 80 -2.42 -5.68 -0.69
N TRP A 81 -1.44 -5.91 0.19
CA TRP A 81 -0.15 -5.21 0.14
C TRP A 81 0.62 -5.47 -1.16
N ILE A 82 0.64 -6.72 -1.66
CA ILE A 82 1.24 -7.05 -2.96
C ILE A 82 0.54 -6.28 -4.08
N ILE A 83 -0.80 -6.28 -4.09
CA ILE A 83 -1.59 -5.56 -5.09
C ILE A 83 -1.20 -4.07 -5.07
N PHE A 84 -1.17 -3.43 -3.90
CA PHE A 84 -0.78 -2.03 -3.76
C PHE A 84 0.65 -1.76 -4.22
N SER A 85 1.61 -2.61 -3.82
CA SER A 85 3.03 -2.45 -4.13
C SER A 85 3.33 -2.58 -5.63
N MET A 86 2.56 -3.41 -6.32
CA MET A 86 2.70 -3.63 -7.76
C MET A 86 1.81 -2.70 -8.59
N TYR A 87 0.85 -1.99 -7.99
CA TYR A 87 -0.17 -1.24 -8.71
C TYR A 87 0.40 -0.14 -9.60
N SER A 88 1.52 0.48 -9.18
CA SER A 88 2.23 1.50 -9.95
C SER A 88 2.68 1.03 -11.34
N LEU A 89 2.88 -0.28 -11.53
CA LEU A 89 3.26 -0.89 -12.82
C LEU A 89 2.09 -0.97 -13.81
N ILE A 90 0.86 -0.98 -13.30
CA ILE A 90 -0.37 -1.13 -14.10
C ILE A 90 -0.83 0.23 -14.63
N LEU A 91 -0.71 1.29 -13.83
CA LEU A 91 -1.22 2.64 -14.14
C LEU A 91 -0.86 3.13 -15.56
N PHE A 92 0.39 2.94 -15.97
CA PHE A 92 0.86 3.42 -17.28
C PHE A 92 0.49 2.49 -18.45
N LYS A 93 0.04 1.26 -18.19
CA LYS A 93 -0.41 0.31 -19.21
C LYS A 93 -1.88 0.53 -19.59
N THR A 94 -2.68 1.11 -18.69
CA THR A 94 -4.14 1.26 -18.83
C THR A 94 -4.58 2.73 -18.82
N LYS A 95 -3.81 3.62 -19.47
CA LYS A 95 -4.08 5.08 -19.49
C LYS A 95 -5.49 5.46 -19.94
N LYS A 96 -6.09 4.71 -20.88
CA LYS A 96 -7.48 4.95 -21.35
C LYS A 96 -8.52 4.83 -20.22
N GLN A 97 -8.19 4.10 -19.15
CA GLN A 97 -9.04 3.87 -17.99
C GLN A 97 -8.54 4.63 -16.75
N ALA A 98 -7.76 5.69 -16.93
CA ALA A 98 -7.08 6.40 -15.83
C ALA A 98 -8.00 6.78 -14.65
N LYS A 99 -9.22 7.23 -14.95
CA LYS A 99 -10.21 7.62 -13.93
C LYS A 99 -10.69 6.43 -13.08
N VAL A 100 -10.70 5.22 -13.64
CA VAL A 100 -11.08 3.99 -12.92
C VAL A 100 -10.05 3.64 -11.84
N HIS A 101 -8.77 3.98 -12.06
CA HIS A 101 -7.73 3.72 -11.05
C HIS A 101 -7.95 4.48 -9.74
N VAL A 102 -8.58 5.66 -9.78
CA VAL A 102 -8.99 6.39 -8.57
C VAL A 102 -9.94 5.53 -7.74
N ILE A 103 -10.99 5.01 -8.39
CA ILE A 103 -12.02 4.18 -7.74
C ILE A 103 -11.39 2.91 -7.19
N ILE A 104 -10.53 2.24 -7.97
CA ILE A 104 -9.85 1.00 -7.53
C ILE A 104 -8.96 1.25 -6.31
N VAL A 105 -8.12 2.29 -6.34
CA VAL A 105 -7.23 2.60 -5.22
C VAL A 105 -8.03 2.95 -3.96
N VAL A 106 -9.08 3.78 -4.07
CA VAL A 106 -9.95 4.12 -2.94
C VAL A 106 -10.66 2.88 -2.40
N ALA A 107 -11.24 2.04 -3.27
CA ALA A 107 -11.91 0.81 -2.86
C ALA A 107 -10.94 -0.15 -2.15
N LEU A 108 -9.74 -0.37 -2.69
CA LEU A 108 -8.70 -1.19 -2.06
C LEU A 108 -8.27 -0.60 -0.70
N SER A 109 -8.19 0.73 -0.58
CA SER A 109 -7.85 1.39 0.69
C SER A 109 -8.97 1.18 1.73
N CYS A 110 -10.24 1.31 1.34
CA CYS A 110 -11.37 1.04 2.22
C CYS A 110 -11.37 -0.43 2.69
N VAL A 111 -11.13 -1.38 1.79
CA VAL A 111 -11.01 -2.81 2.13
C VAL A 111 -9.85 -3.04 3.09
N ALA A 112 -8.69 -2.44 2.84
CA ALA A 112 -7.53 -2.56 3.72
C ALA A 112 -7.81 -2.03 5.14
N ILE A 113 -8.48 -0.88 5.25
CA ILE A 113 -8.90 -0.28 6.53
C ILE A 113 -9.90 -1.18 7.24
N PHE A 114 -10.91 -1.67 6.54
CA PHE A 114 -11.91 -2.58 7.09
C PHE A 114 -11.25 -3.85 7.64
N MET A 115 -10.34 -4.47 6.88
CA MET A 115 -9.58 -5.65 7.34
C MET A 115 -8.61 -5.34 8.48
N ALA A 116 -8.14 -4.10 8.62
CA ALA A 116 -7.32 -3.69 9.75
C ALA A 116 -8.13 -3.66 11.07
N GLN A 117 -9.44 -3.40 10.99
CA GLN A 117 -10.38 -3.38 12.12
C GLN A 117 -10.83 -4.80 12.50
N GLN A 118 -11.09 -5.66 11.50
CA GLN A 118 -11.57 -7.03 11.67
C GLN A 118 -10.48 -8.03 12.13
N LYS A 119 -9.43 -7.57 12.82
CA LYS A 119 -8.48 -8.51 13.46
C LYS A 119 -9.30 -9.39 14.40
N PRO A 120 -9.25 -10.74 14.29
CA PRO A 120 -9.95 -11.58 15.24
C PRO A 120 -9.47 -11.23 16.64
N MET A 121 -10.38 -10.73 17.48
CA MET A 121 -10.13 -10.57 18.92
C MET A 121 -10.28 -11.94 19.58
N PHE A 122 -9.54 -12.94 19.10
CA PHE A 122 -9.49 -14.30 19.64
C PHE A 122 -8.10 -14.85 19.43
#